data_AF-A0A366ZSH8-F1
#
_entry.id   AF-A0A366ZSH8-F1
#
_cell.length_a   1.000
_cell.length_b   1.000
_cell.length_c   1.000
_cell.angle_alpha   90.00
_cell.angle_beta   90.00
_cell.angle_gamma   90.00
#
_symmetry.space_group_name_H-M   'P 1'
#
loop_
_entity.id
_entity.type
_entity.pdbx_description
1 polymer ?
#
loop_
_entity_poly.entity_id
_entity_poly.type
_entity_poly.pdbx_seq_one_letter_code
_entity_poly.pdbx_strand_id
1 'polypeptide(L)'
;MSIEMPAEQVRALGRSLVGRAATADDVRARLIDEGEVEGPLRVPVALFLDCHHTLADALAGELRWLGTTVIGIADAWVRFDGGLLASSRREPAP
;
A
#
# COMPACT_ATOMS: atom_id res chain seq x y z
N MET A 1 -27.56 -3.17 0.78
CA MET A 1 -26.13 -3.37 1.09
C MET A 1 -25.69 -2.12 1.83
N SER A 2 -25.50 -2.19 3.15
CA SER A 2 -24.98 -1.05 3.91
C SER A 2 -23.46 -1.11 3.78
N ILE A 3 -22.86 -0.16 3.06
CA ILE A 3 -21.42 0.01 3.10
C ILE A 3 -21.12 0.72 4.42
N GLU A 4 -20.48 0.02 5.36
CA GLU A 4 -20.21 0.57 6.69
C GLU A 4 -19.15 1.68 6.70
N MET A 5 -18.45 1.89 5.59
CA MET A 5 -17.37 2.87 5.47
C MET A 5 -17.47 3.68 4.17
N PRO A 6 -17.61 5.02 4.24
CA PRO A 6 -17.63 5.88 3.05
C PRO A 6 -16.41 5.67 2.14
N ALA A 7 -16.61 5.76 0.81
CA ALA A 7 -15.54 5.55 -0.17
C ALA A 7 -14.32 6.47 0.05
N GLU A 8 -14.52 7.67 0.58
CA GLU A 8 -13.43 8.59 0.94
C GLU A 8 -12.54 8.02 2.07
N GLN A 9 -13.15 7.42 3.09
CA GLN A 9 -12.42 6.78 4.19
C GLN A 9 -11.67 5.53 3.70
N VAL A 10 -12.27 4.76 2.78
CA VAL A 10 -11.59 3.62 2.13
C VAL A 10 -10.38 4.09 1.33
N ARG A 11 -10.49 5.18 0.56
CA ARG A 11 -9.34 5.79 -0.13
C ARG A 11 -8.28 6.28 0.85
N ALA A 12 -8.69 6.87 1.98
CA ALA A 12 -7.76 7.33 3.01
C ALA A 12 -6.97 6.16 3.61
N LEU A 13 -7.62 5.03 3.87
CA LEU A 13 -6.96 3.79 4.28
C LEU A 13 -5.94 3.33 3.22
N GLY A 14 -6.35 3.27 1.95
CA GLY A 14 -5.45 2.89 0.86
C GLY A 14 -4.23 3.81 0.72
N ARG A 15 -4.41 5.14 0.85
CA ARG A 15 -3.30 6.11 0.89
C ARG A 15 -2.39 5.91 2.09
N SER A 16 -2.94 5.61 3.26
CA SER A 16 -2.17 5.31 4.47
C SER A 16 -1.27 4.08 4.27
N LEU A 17 -1.79 3.02 3.64
CA LEU A 17 -1.02 1.82 3.31
C LEU A 17 0.13 2.14 2.34
N VAL A 18 -0.14 2.91 1.28
CA VAL A 18 0.91 3.37 0.34
C VAL A 18 1.96 4.23 1.05
N GLY A 19 1.56 5.12 1.95
CA GLY A 19 2.48 5.92 2.76
C GLY A 19 3.36 5.06 3.66
N ARG A 20 2.80 4.02 4.29
CA ARG A 20 3.56 3.06 5.10
C ARG A 20 4.53 2.21 4.27
N ALA A 21 4.21 1.95 3.00
CA ALA A 21 5.14 1.29 2.11
C ALA A 21 6.40 2.14 1.86
N ALA A 22 6.24 3.46 1.70
CA ALA A 22 7.38 4.36 1.57
C ALA A 22 8.26 4.35 2.84
N THR A 23 7.66 4.27 4.02
CA THR A 23 8.42 4.10 5.28
C THR A 23 9.20 2.78 5.32
N ALA A 24 8.67 1.72 4.71
CA ALA A 24 9.40 0.44 4.60
C ALA A 24 10.56 0.53 3.60
N ASP A 25 10.40 1.27 2.50
CA ASP A 25 11.50 1.51 1.53
C ASP A 25 12.69 2.26 2.16
N ASP A 26 12.41 3.15 3.12
CA ASP A 26 13.44 3.90 3.84
C ASP A 26 14.37 3.00 4.68
N VAL A 27 14.01 1.73 4.92
CA VAL A 27 14.85 0.79 5.69
C VAL A 27 16.24 0.66 5.07
N ARG A 28 16.34 0.60 3.73
CA ARG A 28 17.62 0.48 3.04
C ARG A 28 18.51 1.71 3.21
N ALA A 29 17.91 2.91 3.21
CA ALA A 29 18.64 4.15 3.45
C ALA A 29 19.10 4.28 4.92
N ARG A 30 18.37 3.66 5.85
CA ARG A 30 18.65 3.72 7.29
C ARG A 30 19.66 2.66 7.75
N LEU A 31 19.68 1.49 7.10
CA LEU A 31 20.58 0.37 7.37
C LEU A 31 21.79 0.42 6.42
N ILE A 32 22.59 1.48 6.53
CA ILE A 32 23.76 1.72 5.66
C ILE A 32 24.67 0.48 5.56
N ASP A 33 25.13 0.20 4.34
CA ASP A 33 26.07 -0.85 3.92
C ASP A 33 27.22 -1.05 4.89
N GLU A 34 27.32 -2.25 5.50
CA GLU A 34 28.44 -2.89 6.25
C GLU A 34 29.36 -2.02 7.14
N GLY A 35 29.02 -0.74 7.36
CA GLY A 35 29.95 0.31 7.75
C GLY A 35 30.72 -0.05 9.02
N GLU A 36 32.05 -0.05 8.89
CA GLU A 36 33.06 -0.31 9.94
C GLU A 36 33.05 -1.70 10.58
N VAL A 37 32.23 -2.66 10.13
CA VAL A 37 32.28 -4.02 10.67
C VAL A 37 33.40 -4.82 10.01
N GLU A 38 34.58 -4.79 10.63
CA GLU A 38 35.73 -5.57 10.21
C GLU A 38 35.82 -6.94 10.91
N GLY A 39 36.62 -7.83 10.33
CA GLY A 39 36.98 -9.11 10.94
C GLY A 39 35.85 -10.16 10.90
N PRO A 40 35.79 -11.08 11.86
CA PRO A 40 34.94 -12.29 11.78
C PRO A 40 33.44 -11.99 11.77
N LEU A 41 33.02 -10.78 12.16
CA LEU A 41 31.62 -10.38 12.19
C LEU A 41 31.11 -9.76 10.88
N ARG A 42 32.02 -9.43 9.94
CA ARG A 42 31.64 -8.78 8.67
C ARG A 42 30.58 -9.58 7.91
N VAL A 43 30.82 -10.88 7.70
CA VAL A 43 29.91 -11.74 6.93
C VAL A 43 28.55 -11.93 7.62
N PRO A 44 28.49 -12.27 8.93
CA PRO A 44 27.22 -12.30 9.64
C PRO A 44 26.42 -10.99 9.58
N VAL A 45 27.09 -9.83 9.70
CA VAL A 45 26.41 -8.53 9.62
C VAL A 45 25.90 -8.26 8.20
N ALA A 46 26.68 -8.55 7.17
CA ALA A 46 26.24 -8.43 5.78
C ALA A 46 24.97 -9.25 5.49
N LEU A 47 24.95 -10.53 5.94
CA LEU A 47 23.77 -11.40 5.79
C LEU A 47 22.56 -10.88 6.58
N PHE A 48 22.79 -10.33 7.77
CA PHE A 48 21.72 -9.73 8.57
C PHE A 48 21.10 -8.51 7.88
N LEU A 49 21.93 -7.62 7.33
CA LEU A 49 21.47 -6.45 6.57
C LEU A 49 20.70 -6.88 5.30
N ASP A 50 21.21 -7.87 4.57
CA ASP A 50 20.55 -8.40 3.36
C ASP A 50 19.17 -9.01 3.67
N CYS A 51 19.04 -9.77 4.76
CA CYS A 51 17.76 -10.26 5.25
C CYS A 51 16.77 -9.12 5.54
N HIS A 52 17.23 -8.04 6.17
CA HIS A 52 16.38 -6.88 6.46
C HIS A 52 15.97 -6.10 5.21
N HIS A 53 16.87 -5.94 4.24
CA HIS A 53 16.54 -5.35 2.95
C HIS A 53 15.48 -6.18 2.22
N THR A 54 15.66 -7.50 2.15
CA THR A 54 14.70 -8.41 1.50
C THR A 54 13.31 -8.33 2.16
N LEU A 55 13.26 -8.34 3.49
CA LEU A 55 11.99 -8.23 4.23
C LEU A 55 11.33 -6.86 4.05
N ALA A 56 12.11 -5.79 4.03
CA ALA A 56 11.61 -4.43 3.82
C ALA A 56 11.01 -4.28 2.41
N ASP A 57 11.71 -4.75 1.38
CA ASP A 57 11.24 -4.72 -0.01
C ASP A 57 9.94 -5.51 -0.18
N ALA A 58 9.86 -6.71 0.40
CA ALA A 58 8.65 -7.53 0.37
C ALA A 58 7.48 -6.82 1.06
N LEU A 59 7.70 -6.29 2.27
CA LEU A 59 6.67 -5.57 3.03
C LEU A 59 6.19 -4.31 2.29
N ALA A 60 7.12 -3.53 1.73
CA ALA A 60 6.78 -2.35 0.94
C ALA A 60 5.96 -2.74 -0.29
N GLY A 61 6.35 -3.81 -0.99
CA GLY A 61 5.59 -4.38 -2.11
C GLY A 61 4.15 -4.71 -1.75
N GLU A 62 3.95 -5.50 -0.69
CA GLU A 62 2.63 -5.92 -0.22
C GLU A 62 1.78 -4.72 0.23
N LEU A 63 2.36 -3.74 0.93
CA LEU A 63 1.65 -2.54 1.35
C LEU A 63 1.22 -1.67 0.16
N ARG A 64 2.06 -1.53 -0.88
CA ARG A 64 1.67 -0.83 -2.12
C ARG A 64 0.56 -1.59 -2.85
N TRP A 65 0.69 -2.90 -2.99
CA TRP A 65 -0.32 -3.73 -3.64
C TRP A 65 -1.67 -3.64 -2.94
N LEU A 66 -1.70 -3.80 -1.61
CA LEU A 66 -2.93 -3.69 -0.83
C LEU A 66 -3.50 -2.27 -0.90
N GLY A 67 -2.67 -1.24 -0.73
CA GLY A 67 -3.12 0.15 -0.75
C GLY A 67 -3.74 0.55 -2.10
N THR A 68 -3.10 0.18 -3.21
CA THR A 68 -3.63 0.43 -4.56
C THR A 68 -4.91 -0.36 -4.84
N THR A 69 -4.99 -1.61 -4.37
CA THR A 69 -6.21 -2.43 -4.47
C THR A 69 -7.38 -1.80 -3.73
N VAL A 70 -7.17 -1.35 -2.50
CA VAL A 70 -8.20 -0.68 -1.68
C VAL A 70 -8.71 0.60 -2.33
N ILE A 71 -7.81 1.41 -2.90
CA ILE A 71 -8.19 2.61 -3.68
C ILE A 71 -9.03 2.21 -4.90
N GLY A 72 -8.60 1.19 -5.65
CA GLY A 72 -9.32 0.70 -6.82
C GLY A 72 -10.74 0.20 -6.50
N ILE A 73 -10.93 -0.45 -5.36
CA ILE A 73 -12.26 -0.87 -4.88
C ILE A 73 -13.13 0.36 -4.58
N ALA A 74 -12.61 1.35 -3.87
CA ALA A 74 -13.35 2.58 -3.57
C ALA A 74 -13.77 3.33 -4.86
N ASP A 75 -12.88 3.38 -5.84
CA ASP A 75 -13.16 4.01 -7.14
C ASP A 75 -14.20 3.22 -7.95
N ALA A 76 -14.14 1.88 -7.91
CA ALA A 76 -15.12 1.02 -8.56
C ALA A 76 -16.52 1.21 -8.00
N TRP A 77 -16.66 1.34 -6.67
CA TRP A 77 -17.95 1.61 -6.02
C TRP A 77 -18.53 2.96 -6.43
N VAL A 78 -17.73 4.04 -6.37
CA VAL A 78 -18.20 5.37 -6.77
C VAL A 78 -18.63 5.38 -8.25
N ARG A 79 -17.89 4.68 -9.11
CA ARG A 79 -18.25 4.54 -10.53
C ARG A 79 -19.56 3.75 -10.70
N PHE A 80 -19.74 2.69 -9.93
CA PHE A 80 -20.95 1.88 -9.96
C PHE A 80 -22.18 2.68 -9.52
N ASP A 81 -22.09 3.39 -8.40
CA ASP A 81 -23.17 4.25 -7.89
C ASP A 81 -23.51 5.37 -8.89
N GLY A 82 -22.51 6.00 -9.49
CA GLY A 82 -22.71 6.99 -10.55
C GLY A 82 -23.43 6.41 -11.77
N GLY A 83 -23.10 5.18 -12.16
CA GLY A 83 -23.77 4.46 -13.26
C GLY A 83 -25.23 4.14 -12.96
N LEU A 84 -25.56 3.75 -11.73
CA LEU A 84 -26.94 3.52 -11.29
C LEU A 84 -27.77 4.81 -11.32
N LEU A 85 -27.22 5.91 -10.77
CA LEU A 85 -27.90 7.21 -10.76
C LEU A 85 -28.10 7.78 -12.16
N ALA A 86 -27.16 7.56 -13.08
CA ALA A 86 -27.29 7.98 -14.47
C ALA A 86 -28.34 7.15 -15.23
N SER A 87 -28.46 5.86 -14.92
CA SER A 87 -29.45 4.97 -15.52
C SER A 87 -30.86 5.30 -15.04
N SER A 88 -31.05 5.55 -13.74
CA SER A 88 -32.33 5.96 -13.16
C SER A 88 -32.84 7.29 -13.70
N ARG A 89 -31.95 8.25 -14.00
CA ARG A 89 -32.34 9.53 -14.65
C ARG A 89 -32.79 9.40 -16.10
N ARG A 90 -32.52 8.28 -16.77
CA ARG A 90 -32.87 8.05 -18.18
C ARG A 90 -34.20 7.32 -18.36
N GLU A 91 -34.77 6.79 -17.29
CA GLU A 91 -36.10 6.17 -17.34
C GLU A 91 -37.16 7.30 -17.23
N PRO A 92 -37.96 7.56 -18.27
CA PRO A 92 -39.03 8.55 -18.17
C PRO A 92 -40.07 8.08 -17.15
N ALA A 93 -40.49 8.96 -16.25
CA ALA A 93 -41.59 8.70 -15.32
C ALA A 93 -42.86 8.30 -16.11
N PRO A 94 -43.64 7.31 -15.61
CA PRO A 94 -44.84 6.81 -16.29
C PRO A 94 -45.94 7.87 -16.45
#